data_AF-A0A8H6S793-F1
#
_entry.id   AF-A0A8H6S793-F1
#
_cell.length_a   1.000
_cell.length_b   1.000
_cell.length_c   1.000
_cell.angle_alpha   90.00
_cell.angle_beta   90.00
_cell.angle_gamma   90.00
#
_symmetry.space_group_name_H-M   'P 1'
#
loop_
_entity.id
_entity.type
_entity.pdbx_description
1 polymer ?
#
loop_
_entity_poly.entity_id
_entity_poly.type
_entity_poly.pdbx_seq_one_letter_code
_entity_poly.pdbx_strand_id
1 'polypeptide(L)'
;MRICHLLEEWIRDYPYDFKVRGTPSALSALFKSMTSKTYLLHYGADFLPFHELLPNLVDKDAADYPEDESDYDDDEKSAVLTLGSPHSSDPELPAAARSPSSKVKTPATSREHKGSIPFSAKLVCAPPALNGPGLESENIAQEITRLELFLDIKPRHWLRYPFVSGKKDPATNSIARLNDFSNHLAVWVVSMILCHDKHKMRAKLIEKMVKIAQKLRGLNYYAALRAFVAGINHSTFPGDPIMEHIKAKSPDQEWTTTF
;
A
#
# COMPACT_ATOMS: atom_id res chain seq x y z
N MET A 1 -26.13 29.94 12.90
CA MET A 1 -24.79 29.58 13.42
C MET A 1 -24.30 28.30 12.75
N ARG A 2 -23.82 28.40 11.51
CA ARG A 2 -23.42 27.23 10.71
C ARG A 2 -22.19 26.51 11.31
N ILE A 3 -21.30 27.28 11.93
CA ILE A 3 -20.08 26.74 12.55
C ILE A 3 -20.38 25.88 13.79
N CYS A 4 -21.34 26.27 14.64
CA CYS A 4 -21.72 25.48 15.82
C CYS A 4 -22.39 24.16 15.40
N HIS A 5 -23.28 24.19 14.39
CA HIS A 5 -23.91 22.98 13.87
C HIS A 5 -22.87 22.02 13.26
N LEU A 6 -21.93 22.56 12.46
CA LEU A 6 -20.84 21.74 11.91
C LEU A 6 -19.97 21.14 13.01
N LEU A 7 -19.67 21.91 14.07
CA LEU A 7 -18.89 21.42 15.20
C LEU A 7 -19.64 20.31 15.96
N GLU A 8 -20.95 20.46 16.15
CA GLU A 8 -21.80 19.44 16.78
C GLU A 8 -21.85 18.15 15.96
N GLU A 9 -22.05 18.25 14.63
CA GLU A 9 -22.00 17.10 13.72
C GLU A 9 -20.63 16.41 13.77
N TRP A 10 -19.54 17.18 13.78
CA TRP A 10 -18.18 16.64 13.80
C TRP A 10 -17.86 15.98 15.15
N ILE A 11 -18.23 16.60 16.28
CA ILE A 11 -18.07 16.01 17.62
C ILE A 11 -18.79 14.67 17.72
N ARG A 12 -20.00 14.57 17.15
CA ARG A 12 -20.80 13.35 17.18
C ARG A 12 -20.19 12.25 16.32
N ASP A 13 -19.79 12.58 15.10
CA ASP A 13 -19.36 11.57 14.12
C ASP A 13 -17.89 11.17 14.31
N TYR A 14 -17.07 12.08 14.84
CA TYR A 14 -15.63 11.87 15.03
C TYR A 14 -15.10 12.44 16.36
N PRO A 15 -15.55 11.93 17.51
CA PRO A 15 -15.18 12.47 18.82
C PRO A 15 -13.67 12.45 19.07
N TYR A 16 -12.96 11.43 18.57
CA TYR A 16 -11.53 11.23 18.82
C TYR A 16 -10.61 12.21 18.06
N ASP A 17 -11.11 12.91 17.03
CA ASP A 17 -10.31 13.85 16.22
C ASP A 17 -9.83 15.07 17.02
N PHE A 18 -10.49 15.37 18.14
CA PHE A 18 -10.21 16.56 18.95
C PHE A 18 -9.05 16.38 19.93
N LYS A 19 -8.44 15.19 19.99
CA LYS A 19 -7.30 14.91 20.87
C LYS A 19 -5.94 15.37 20.30
N VAL A 20 -5.89 15.73 19.01
CA VAL A 20 -4.68 16.28 18.36
C VAL A 20 -4.10 17.45 19.16
N ARG A 21 -2.76 17.56 19.22
CA ARG A 21 -2.08 18.64 19.95
C ARG A 21 -2.64 20.02 19.57
N GLY A 22 -2.79 20.90 20.56
CA GLY A 22 -3.33 22.26 20.38
C GLY A 22 -4.86 22.34 20.30
N THR A 23 -5.55 21.32 19.77
CA THR A 23 -7.01 21.31 19.61
C THR A 23 -7.78 21.47 20.93
N PRO A 24 -7.44 20.78 22.04
CA PRO A 24 -8.13 20.98 23.32
C PRO A 24 -8.02 22.42 23.86
N SER A 25 -6.86 23.06 23.64
CA SER A 25 -6.64 24.46 24.05
C SER A 25 -7.46 25.42 23.20
N ALA A 26 -7.48 25.22 21.88
CA ALA A 26 -8.28 26.02 20.95
C ALA A 26 -9.78 25.88 21.22
N LEU A 27 -10.27 24.66 21.43
CA LEU A 27 -11.67 24.40 21.81
C LEU A 27 -12.03 25.03 23.15
N SER A 28 -11.15 24.92 24.15
CA SER A 28 -11.37 25.55 25.46
C SER A 28 -11.48 27.08 25.35
N ALA A 29 -10.66 27.71 24.49
CA ALA A 29 -10.74 29.15 24.23
C ALA A 29 -12.05 29.52 23.51
N LEU A 30 -12.46 28.72 22.52
CA LEU A 30 -13.72 28.90 21.81
C LEU A 30 -14.91 28.81 22.77
N PHE A 31 -15.00 27.76 23.57
CA PHE A 31 -16.12 27.56 24.50
C PHE A 31 -16.19 28.65 25.56
N LYS A 32 -15.05 29.09 26.11
CA LYS A 32 -15.00 30.27 26.99
C LYS A 32 -15.53 31.53 26.30
N SER A 33 -15.19 31.76 25.04
CA SER A 33 -15.72 32.90 24.27
C SER A 33 -17.22 32.76 23.94
N MET A 34 -17.74 31.54 23.81
CA MET A 34 -19.16 31.30 23.54
C MET A 34 -20.01 31.53 24.79
N THR A 35 -19.56 31.02 25.95
CA THR A 35 -20.26 31.16 27.22
C THR A 35 -20.18 32.58 27.79
N SER A 36 -19.16 33.36 27.42
CA SER A 36 -19.07 34.78 27.80
C SER A 36 -20.06 35.69 27.08
N LYS A 37 -20.69 35.23 25.98
CA LYS A 37 -21.61 36.01 25.16
C LYS A 37 -23.03 35.48 25.34
N THR A 38 -23.91 36.28 25.94
CA THR A 38 -25.28 35.87 26.31
C THR A 38 -26.11 35.32 25.14
N TYR A 39 -25.87 35.83 23.91
CA TYR A 39 -26.56 35.40 22.69
C TYR A 39 -25.98 34.13 22.03
N LEU A 40 -24.85 33.61 22.54
CA LEU A 40 -24.26 32.32 22.15
C LEU A 40 -24.38 31.26 23.25
N LEU A 41 -24.89 31.64 24.42
CA LEU A 41 -24.84 30.82 25.62
C LEU A 41 -25.54 29.47 25.45
N HIS A 42 -26.68 29.43 24.73
CA HIS A 42 -27.40 28.19 24.46
C HIS A 42 -26.54 27.20 23.67
N TYR A 43 -25.83 27.66 22.63
CA TYR A 43 -24.88 26.82 21.90
C TYR A 43 -23.69 26.40 22.78
N GLY A 44 -23.17 27.30 23.62
CA GLY A 44 -22.04 27.00 24.50
C GLY A 44 -22.37 25.94 25.55
N ALA A 45 -23.60 25.96 26.07
CA ALA A 45 -24.07 24.98 27.05
C ALA A 45 -24.19 23.57 26.46
N ASP A 46 -24.57 23.44 25.18
CA ASP A 46 -24.69 22.15 24.50
C ASP A 46 -23.35 21.40 24.38
N PHE A 47 -22.22 22.12 24.36
CA PHE A 47 -20.88 21.54 24.25
C PHE A 47 -20.19 21.22 25.59
N LEU A 48 -20.76 21.65 26.73
CA LEU A 48 -20.16 21.45 28.05
C LEU A 48 -19.83 19.97 28.36
N PRO A 49 -20.74 19.01 28.11
CA PRO A 49 -20.48 17.60 28.39
C PRO A 49 -19.29 17.05 27.59
N PHE A 50 -19.11 17.50 26.35
CA PHE A 50 -17.97 17.12 25.53
C PHE A 50 -16.67 17.76 26.01
N HIS A 51 -16.73 19.02 26.46
CA HIS A 51 -15.56 19.73 27.00
C HIS A 51 -14.96 19.01 28.22
N GLU A 52 -15.81 18.48 29.10
CA GLU A 52 -15.40 17.69 30.27
C GLU A 52 -14.80 16.32 29.88
N LEU A 53 -15.21 15.78 28.72
CA LEU A 53 -14.74 14.49 28.21
C LEU A 53 -13.38 14.60 27.49
N LEU A 54 -13.07 15.75 26.88
CA LEU A 54 -11.85 15.99 26.08
C LEU A 54 -10.53 15.57 26.76
N PRO A 55 -10.29 15.86 28.06
CA PRO A 55 -9.03 15.46 28.72
C PRO A 55 -8.83 13.94 28.73
N ASN A 56 -9.92 13.19 28.86
CA ASN A 56 -9.92 11.74 29.00
C ASN A 56 -9.96 11.00 27.64
N LEU A 57 -10.07 11.75 26.54
CA LEU A 57 -10.15 11.16 25.21
C LEU A 57 -8.80 10.62 24.76
N VAL A 58 -8.82 9.42 24.18
CA VAL A 58 -7.66 8.75 23.59
C VAL A 58 -7.86 8.71 22.09
N ASP A 59 -6.93 9.26 21.32
CA ASP A 59 -6.95 9.13 19.86
C ASP A 59 -6.68 7.66 19.49
N LYS A 60 -7.72 6.99 18.99
CA LYS A 60 -7.63 5.59 18.54
C LYS A 60 -6.86 5.44 17.24
N ASP A 61 -6.79 6.50 16.45
CA ASP A 61 -6.15 6.53 15.13
C ASP A 61 -4.70 7.07 15.22
N ALA A 62 -4.24 7.49 16.40
CA ALA A 62 -2.85 7.93 16.62
C ALA A 62 -1.83 6.79 16.51
N ALA A 63 -2.23 5.55 16.75
CA ALA A 63 -1.32 4.40 16.63
C ALA A 63 -0.86 4.15 15.18
N ASP A 64 -1.68 4.51 14.19
CA ASP A 64 -1.35 4.32 12.77
C ASP A 64 -0.34 5.36 12.25
N TYR A 65 -0.15 6.45 13.01
CA TYR A 65 0.70 7.57 12.68
C TYR A 65 1.29 8.14 13.97
N PRO A 66 2.44 7.61 14.46
CA PRO A 66 3.16 8.29 15.51
C PRO A 66 3.41 9.73 15.05
N GLU A 67 3.11 10.70 15.90
CA GLU A 67 3.43 12.10 15.64
C GLU A 67 4.94 12.18 15.42
N ASP A 68 5.37 12.27 14.16
CA ASP A 68 6.74 12.63 13.87
C ASP A 68 6.93 14.03 14.43
N GLU A 69 7.80 14.15 15.44
CA GLU A 69 8.37 15.39 15.96
C GLU A 69 9.26 16.06 14.89
N SER A 70 8.82 16.09 13.63
CA SER A 70 9.36 17.02 12.64
C SER A 70 8.70 18.35 12.91
N ASP A 71 9.47 19.23 13.53
CA ASP A 71 9.23 20.66 13.72
C ASP A 71 8.61 21.26 12.45
N TYR A 72 7.29 21.38 12.41
CA TYR A 72 6.62 22.15 11.39
C TYR A 72 6.76 23.60 11.82
N ASP A 73 7.83 24.25 11.35
CA ASP A 73 7.95 25.71 11.37
C ASP A 73 6.64 26.29 10.79
N ASP A 74 5.88 26.97 11.64
CA ASP A 74 4.55 27.55 11.42
C ASP A 74 4.61 28.81 10.55
N ASP A 75 5.36 28.75 9.44
CA ASP A 75 5.56 29.87 8.53
C ASP A 75 5.49 29.42 7.06
N GLU A 76 4.33 28.95 6.60
CA GLU A 76 3.94 29.28 5.22
C GLU A 76 2.42 29.32 4.98
N LYS A 77 1.97 30.49 4.53
CA LYS A 77 0.59 30.83 4.19
C LYS A 77 0.10 30.11 2.94
N SER A 78 -1.11 29.57 3.05
CA SER A 78 -2.11 29.34 1.99
C SER A 78 -1.61 29.25 0.54
N ALA A 79 -1.17 28.05 0.11
CA ALA A 79 -1.09 27.74 -1.31
C ALA A 79 -2.48 27.28 -1.80
N VAL A 80 -3.10 28.13 -2.61
CA VAL A 80 -4.35 27.89 -3.33
C VAL A 80 -4.17 26.69 -4.27
N LEU A 81 -5.03 25.68 -4.14
CA LEU A 81 -5.11 24.53 -5.03
C LEU A 81 -5.51 24.98 -6.45
N THR A 82 -4.52 25.20 -7.31
CA THR A 82 -4.76 25.35 -8.76
C THR A 82 -4.59 23.98 -9.41
N LEU A 83 -5.72 23.36 -9.77
CA LEU A 83 -5.76 22.11 -10.52
C LEU A 83 -5.36 22.40 -11.98
N GLY A 84 -4.12 22.07 -12.35
CA GLY A 84 -3.63 22.05 -13.73
C GLY A 84 -3.51 20.61 -14.24
N SER A 85 -4.18 20.31 -15.36
CA SER A 85 -4.20 19.03 -16.08
C SER A 85 -2.82 18.62 -16.66
N PRO A 86 -2.64 17.35 -17.08
CA PRO A 86 -1.36 16.68 -17.10
C PRO A 86 -0.57 16.94 -18.38
N HIS A 87 0.75 17.13 -18.24
CA HIS A 87 1.68 16.96 -19.34
C HIS A 87 2.80 16.01 -18.93
N SER A 88 3.08 15.09 -19.85
CA SER A 88 4.04 14.00 -19.87
C SER A 88 5.48 14.43 -19.55
N SER A 89 6.19 13.62 -18.75
CA SER A 89 7.66 13.53 -18.71
C SER A 89 8.08 12.22 -18.02
N ASP A 90 8.93 11.46 -18.70
CA ASP A 90 9.55 10.20 -18.29
C ASP A 90 10.38 10.27 -16.99
N PRO A 91 10.62 9.15 -16.27
CA PRO A 91 11.55 9.12 -15.16
C PRO A 91 13.01 8.98 -15.63
N GLU A 92 13.77 10.06 -15.49
CA GLU A 92 15.23 10.13 -15.60
C GLU A 92 15.88 9.52 -14.34
N LEU A 93 16.81 8.57 -14.54
CA LEU A 93 17.63 7.92 -13.52
C LEU A 93 18.87 8.78 -13.18
N PRO A 94 19.35 8.83 -11.93
CA PRO A 94 20.57 9.55 -11.62
C PRO A 94 21.81 8.82 -12.16
N ALA A 95 22.63 9.61 -12.82
CA ALA A 95 23.83 9.24 -13.55
C ALA A 95 24.98 8.75 -12.67
N ALA A 96 25.81 7.94 -13.31
CA ALA A 96 27.06 7.40 -12.82
C ALA A 96 28.03 8.45 -12.25
N ALA A 97 28.69 8.09 -11.15
CA ALA A 97 29.92 8.74 -10.71
C ALA A 97 30.99 7.70 -10.34
N ARG A 98 31.95 7.57 -11.26
CA ARG A 98 33.41 7.54 -11.04
C ARG A 98 34.02 6.41 -10.19
N SER A 99 34.72 5.53 -10.91
CA SER A 99 35.86 4.75 -10.39
C SER A 99 37.01 5.64 -9.91
N PRO A 100 37.82 5.14 -8.96
CA PRO A 100 39.27 5.28 -9.08
C PRO A 100 39.96 3.91 -9.12
N SER A 101 40.91 3.83 -10.03
CA SER A 101 41.85 2.73 -10.26
C SER A 101 42.91 2.69 -9.16
N SER A 102 43.13 1.54 -8.55
CA SER A 102 44.43 1.18 -7.95
C SER A 102 44.69 -0.31 -8.04
N LYS A 103 45.73 -0.66 -8.81
CA LYS A 103 46.29 -2.00 -8.97
C LYS A 103 46.90 -2.50 -7.66
N VAL A 104 46.54 -3.70 -7.21
CA VAL A 104 47.39 -4.53 -6.33
C VAL A 104 47.29 -6.00 -6.76
N LYS A 105 48.45 -6.66 -6.84
CA LYS A 105 48.69 -8.02 -7.32
C LYS A 105 48.29 -9.09 -6.28
N THR A 106 47.96 -10.28 -6.79
CA THR A 106 47.59 -11.53 -6.09
C THR A 106 48.70 -12.06 -5.14
N PRO A 107 48.39 -13.02 -4.25
CA PRO A 107 48.53 -14.42 -4.64
C PRO A 107 47.40 -15.35 -4.18
N ALA A 108 47.36 -16.51 -4.83
CA ALA A 108 46.39 -17.59 -4.67
C ALA A 108 46.50 -18.31 -3.32
N THR A 109 45.33 -18.67 -2.77
CA THR A 109 45.19 -19.82 -1.86
C THR A 109 43.88 -20.54 -2.18
N SER A 110 43.99 -21.78 -2.67
CA SER A 110 42.90 -22.76 -2.65
C SER A 110 42.37 -22.92 -1.23
N ARG A 111 41.04 -22.90 -1.06
CA ARG A 111 40.33 -23.73 -0.07
C ARG A 111 38.80 -23.67 -0.23
N GLU A 112 38.30 -24.82 -0.68
CA GLU A 112 37.10 -25.51 -0.22
C GLU A 112 35.71 -24.95 -0.59
N HIS A 113 35.11 -25.64 -1.57
CA HIS A 113 33.68 -25.80 -1.75
C HIS A 113 32.99 -26.13 -0.41
N LYS A 114 32.36 -25.13 0.21
CA LYS A 114 31.36 -25.36 1.26
C LYS A 114 30.01 -25.52 0.58
N GLY A 115 29.44 -26.70 0.78
CA GLY A 115 28.30 -27.23 0.05
C GLY A 115 27.11 -26.29 0.02
N SER A 116 26.60 -26.08 -1.20
CA SER A 116 25.25 -25.59 -1.43
C SER A 116 24.27 -26.48 -0.67
N ILE A 117 23.55 -25.87 0.26
CA ILE A 117 22.39 -26.45 0.93
C ILE A 117 21.43 -26.91 -0.18
N PRO A 118 20.98 -28.18 -0.21
CA PRO A 118 19.97 -28.59 -1.17
C PRO A 118 18.64 -27.99 -0.74
N PHE A 119 18.32 -26.79 -1.21
CA PHE A 119 16.96 -26.28 -1.15
C PHE A 119 16.12 -27.18 -2.05
N SER A 120 15.56 -28.23 -1.46
CA SER A 120 14.63 -29.12 -2.13
C SER A 120 13.41 -28.28 -2.51
N ALA A 121 13.39 -27.79 -3.75
CA ALA A 121 12.28 -27.12 -4.41
C ALA A 121 10.98 -27.95 -4.47
N LYS A 122 10.96 -29.12 -3.81
CA LYS A 122 9.80 -30.00 -3.67
C LYS A 122 8.93 -29.68 -2.46
N LEU A 123 9.37 -28.84 -1.51
CA LEU A 123 8.56 -28.52 -0.33
C LEU A 123 7.63 -27.30 -0.49
N VAL A 124 7.89 -26.44 -1.48
CA VAL A 124 7.06 -25.23 -1.73
C VAL A 124 5.96 -25.48 -2.77
N CYS A 125 5.99 -26.61 -3.49
CA CYS A 125 5.19 -26.81 -4.70
C CYS A 125 4.24 -28.02 -4.66
N ALA A 126 3.66 -28.36 -3.51
CA ALA A 126 2.60 -29.38 -3.45
C ALA A 126 1.51 -29.02 -2.43
N PRO A 127 0.39 -28.41 -2.84
CA PRO A 127 -0.85 -28.57 -2.10
C PRO A 127 -1.40 -29.99 -2.31
N PRO A 128 -2.07 -30.58 -1.31
CA PRO A 128 -2.69 -31.89 -1.47
C PRO A 128 -3.81 -31.80 -2.49
N ALA A 129 -3.94 -32.85 -3.29
CA ALA A 129 -4.89 -32.96 -4.38
C ALA A 129 -6.34 -32.68 -3.92
N LEU A 130 -6.92 -31.57 -4.40
CA LEU A 130 -8.37 -31.39 -4.48
C LEU A 130 -8.72 -30.78 -5.86
N ASN A 131 -8.77 -31.67 -6.84
CA ASN A 131 -9.65 -31.73 -8.02
C ASN A 131 -10.03 -30.42 -8.77
N GLY A 132 -9.45 -30.27 -9.97
CA GLY A 132 -9.87 -29.36 -11.03
C GLY A 132 -8.92 -28.18 -11.27
N PRO A 133 -8.32 -28.00 -12.47
CA PRO A 133 -7.41 -26.89 -12.74
C PRO A 133 -8.06 -25.50 -12.59
N GLY A 134 -9.39 -25.42 -12.66
CA GLY A 134 -10.16 -24.20 -12.40
C GLY A 134 -10.45 -23.94 -10.92
N LEU A 135 -10.66 -24.99 -10.11
CA LEU A 135 -10.93 -24.87 -8.68
C LEU A 135 -9.70 -24.38 -7.92
N GLU A 136 -8.51 -24.80 -8.32
CA GLU A 136 -7.27 -24.36 -7.68
C GLU A 136 -7.02 -22.85 -7.85
N SER A 137 -7.29 -22.30 -9.03
CA SER A 137 -7.07 -20.87 -9.31
C SER A 137 -8.09 -19.98 -8.58
N GLU A 138 -9.32 -20.46 -8.43
CA GLU A 138 -10.37 -19.81 -7.65
C GLU A 138 -10.02 -19.77 -6.17
N ASN A 139 -9.62 -20.91 -5.59
CA ASN A 139 -9.26 -21.00 -4.17
C ASN A 139 -8.09 -20.07 -3.83
N ILE A 140 -7.07 -19.99 -4.69
CA ILE A 140 -5.94 -19.06 -4.49
C ILE A 140 -6.44 -17.60 -4.51
N ALA A 141 -7.30 -17.25 -5.46
CA ALA A 141 -7.85 -15.89 -5.56
C ALA A 141 -8.71 -15.53 -4.33
N GLN A 142 -9.50 -16.49 -3.84
CA GLN A 142 -10.31 -16.32 -2.62
C GLN A 142 -9.43 -16.13 -1.38
N GLU A 143 -8.39 -16.96 -1.20
CA GLU A 143 -7.47 -16.82 -0.07
C GLU A 143 -6.70 -15.49 -0.09
N ILE A 144 -6.29 -15.01 -1.29
CA ILE A 144 -5.67 -13.69 -1.43
C ILE A 144 -6.65 -12.58 -1.02
N THR A 145 -7.93 -12.73 -1.36
CA THR A 145 -8.97 -11.73 -1.05
C THR A 145 -9.39 -11.77 0.42
N ARG A 146 -9.23 -12.91 1.11
CA ARG A 146 -9.64 -13.15 2.51
C ARG A 146 -9.01 -12.19 3.52
N LEU A 147 -7.85 -11.61 3.20
CA LEU A 147 -7.16 -10.69 4.11
C LEU A 147 -7.87 -9.34 4.26
N GLU A 148 -8.78 -8.98 3.34
CA GLU A 148 -9.64 -7.78 3.41
C GLU A 148 -8.93 -6.48 3.86
N LEU A 149 -7.62 -6.33 3.59
CA LEU A 149 -6.76 -5.24 4.10
C LEU A 149 -7.27 -3.83 3.74
N PHE A 150 -8.13 -3.73 2.73
CA PHE A 150 -8.77 -2.47 2.37
C PHE A 150 -9.78 -1.99 3.43
N LEU A 151 -10.45 -2.91 4.13
CA LEU A 151 -11.46 -2.57 5.16
C LEU A 151 -10.84 -1.92 6.41
N ASP A 152 -9.55 -2.16 6.66
CA ASP A 152 -8.81 -1.50 7.73
C ASP A 152 -8.51 -0.02 7.41
N ILE A 153 -8.64 0.40 6.14
CA ILE A 153 -8.33 1.78 5.72
C ILE A 153 -9.53 2.69 5.97
N LYS A 154 -9.40 3.60 6.94
CA LYS A 154 -10.39 4.65 7.22
C LYS A 154 -10.20 5.86 6.30
N PRO A 155 -11.25 6.67 6.05
CA PRO A 155 -11.14 7.90 5.25
C PRO A 155 -10.04 8.86 5.73
N ARG A 156 -9.84 8.98 7.05
CA ARG A 156 -8.75 9.79 7.64
C ARG A 156 -7.36 9.33 7.22
N HIS A 157 -7.16 8.03 7.00
CA HIS A 157 -5.85 7.51 6.58
C HIS A 157 -5.47 8.09 5.22
N TRP A 158 -6.43 8.24 4.29
CA TRP A 158 -6.17 8.82 2.97
C TRP A 158 -5.78 10.29 3.04
N LEU A 159 -6.41 11.06 3.93
CA LEU A 159 -6.08 12.47 4.13
C LEU A 159 -4.71 12.63 4.75
N ARG A 160 -4.35 11.82 5.76
CA ARG A 160 -3.04 11.90 6.44
C ARG A 160 -1.89 11.36 5.59
N TYR A 161 -2.15 10.37 4.74
CA TYR A 161 -1.13 9.71 3.92
C TYR A 161 -0.20 10.66 3.13
N PRO A 162 -0.67 11.70 2.42
CA PRO A 162 0.20 12.62 1.70
C PRO A 162 0.99 13.58 2.58
N PHE A 163 0.50 13.91 3.78
CA PHE A 163 1.18 14.85 4.70
C PHE A 163 2.30 14.20 5.50
N VAL A 164 2.29 12.86 5.62
CA VAL A 164 3.34 12.12 6.33
C VAL A 164 4.54 11.97 5.40
N SER A 165 5.60 12.71 5.74
CA SER A 165 6.89 12.65 5.07
C SER A 165 7.69 11.42 5.54
N GLY A 166 8.57 10.91 4.68
CA GLY A 166 9.45 9.80 5.04
C GLY A 166 8.89 8.40 4.76
N LYS A 167 9.55 7.38 5.33
CA LYS A 167 9.21 5.97 5.09
C LYS A 167 8.02 5.55 5.93
N LYS A 168 6.96 5.10 5.27
CA LYS A 168 5.73 4.65 5.92
C LYS A 168 5.88 3.19 6.33
N ASP A 169 5.83 2.93 7.63
CA ASP A 169 5.95 1.57 8.18
C ASP A 169 4.65 0.78 7.95
N PRO A 170 4.67 -0.38 7.27
CA PRO A 170 3.51 -1.26 7.10
C PRO A 170 2.90 -1.78 8.42
N ALA A 171 3.67 -1.78 9.52
CA ALA A 171 3.18 -2.22 10.82
C ALA A 171 2.14 -1.24 11.40
N THR A 172 2.41 0.06 11.29
CA THR A 172 1.54 1.12 11.81
C THR A 172 0.58 1.64 10.74
N ASN A 173 1.02 1.81 9.50
CA ASN A 173 0.21 2.46 8.49
C ASN A 173 -0.61 1.46 7.66
N SER A 174 -1.93 1.49 7.83
CA SER A 174 -2.86 0.60 7.12
C SER A 174 -2.76 0.68 5.58
N ILE A 175 -2.49 1.85 5.00
CA ILE A 175 -2.31 2.02 3.55
C ILE A 175 -0.96 1.45 3.10
N ALA A 176 0.10 1.68 3.87
CA ALA A 176 1.42 1.10 3.61
C ALA A 176 1.36 -0.43 3.71
N ARG A 177 0.59 -0.99 4.65
CA ARG A 177 0.34 -2.43 4.78
C ARG A 177 -0.28 -3.03 3.53
N LEU A 178 -1.33 -2.41 2.99
CA LEU A 178 -1.96 -2.86 1.74
C LEU A 178 -0.97 -2.82 0.56
N ASN A 179 -0.21 -1.72 0.44
CA ASN A 179 0.79 -1.58 -0.62
C ASN A 179 1.92 -2.60 -0.49
N ASP A 180 2.42 -2.82 0.73
CA ASP A 180 3.47 -3.79 1.03
C ASP A 180 3.03 -5.22 0.67
N PHE A 181 1.80 -5.59 1.07
CA PHE A 181 1.21 -6.88 0.67
C PHE A 181 1.11 -7.03 -0.86
N SER A 182 0.64 -5.98 -1.56
CA SER A 182 0.55 -5.97 -3.02
C SER A 182 1.94 -6.13 -3.68
N ASN A 183 2.96 -5.44 -3.16
CA ASN A 183 4.33 -5.56 -3.64
C ASN A 183 4.90 -6.97 -3.38
N HIS A 184 4.66 -7.51 -2.18
CA HIS A 184 5.08 -8.87 -1.83
C HIS A 184 4.44 -9.91 -2.76
N LEU A 185 3.14 -9.74 -3.11
CA LEU A 185 2.49 -10.59 -4.11
C LEU A 185 3.18 -10.52 -5.47
N ALA A 186 3.56 -9.32 -5.95
CA ALA A 186 4.26 -9.16 -7.22
C ALA A 186 5.61 -9.90 -7.22
N VAL A 187 6.41 -9.73 -6.16
CA VAL A 187 7.70 -10.42 -5.98
C VAL A 187 7.52 -11.93 -5.88
N TRP A 188 6.47 -12.38 -5.19
CA TRP A 188 6.12 -13.80 -5.09
C TRP A 188 5.78 -14.39 -6.47
N VAL A 189 4.98 -13.70 -7.28
CA VAL A 189 4.66 -14.12 -8.66
C VAL A 189 5.93 -14.23 -9.50
N VAL A 190 6.82 -13.23 -9.46
CA VAL A 190 8.12 -13.28 -10.15
C VAL A 190 8.93 -14.49 -9.71
N SER A 191 9.05 -14.70 -8.39
CA SER A 191 9.83 -15.79 -7.80
C SER A 191 9.30 -17.16 -8.21
N MET A 192 7.98 -17.33 -8.21
CA MET A 192 7.32 -18.55 -8.68
C MET A 192 7.66 -18.83 -10.15
N ILE A 193 7.64 -17.82 -11.01
CA ILE A 193 7.91 -18.01 -12.45
C ILE A 193 9.39 -18.30 -12.70
N LEU A 194 10.29 -17.56 -12.06
CA LEU A 194 11.73 -17.64 -12.30
C LEU A 194 12.40 -18.83 -11.60
N CYS A 195 11.76 -19.49 -10.63
CA CYS A 195 12.32 -20.68 -9.98
C CYS A 195 12.36 -21.92 -10.89
N HIS A 196 11.73 -21.85 -12.06
CA HIS A 196 11.75 -22.92 -13.05
C HIS A 196 12.76 -22.65 -14.16
N ASP A 197 13.75 -23.54 -14.30
CA ASP A 197 14.77 -23.44 -15.36
C ASP A 197 14.21 -23.66 -16.77
N LYS A 198 13.17 -24.51 -16.89
CA LYS A 198 12.62 -24.92 -18.19
C LYS A 198 11.56 -23.95 -18.68
N HIS A 199 11.74 -23.41 -19.88
CA HIS A 199 10.81 -22.45 -20.50
C HIS A 199 9.36 -22.99 -20.59
N LYS A 200 9.19 -24.27 -20.89
CA LYS A 200 7.85 -24.92 -20.91
C LYS A 200 7.15 -24.88 -19.55
N MET A 201 7.90 -24.98 -18.46
CA MET A 201 7.32 -24.92 -17.10
C MET A 201 6.99 -23.48 -16.71
N ARG A 202 7.87 -22.52 -17.04
CA ARG A 202 7.57 -21.08 -16.88
C ARG A 202 6.31 -20.67 -17.63
N ALA A 203 6.15 -21.12 -18.87
CA ALA A 203 4.96 -20.86 -19.68
C ALA A 203 3.67 -21.37 -19.01
N LYS A 204 3.68 -22.60 -18.51
CA LYS A 204 2.54 -23.18 -17.76
C LYS A 204 2.21 -22.38 -16.50
N LEU A 205 3.23 -21.88 -15.81
CA LEU A 205 3.01 -21.09 -14.60
C LEU A 205 2.46 -19.70 -14.92
N ILE A 206 2.95 -19.04 -15.96
CA ILE A 206 2.38 -17.78 -16.45
C ILE A 206 0.89 -17.99 -16.81
N GLU A 207 0.55 -19.06 -17.54
CA GLU A 207 -0.85 -19.41 -17.83
C GLU A 207 -1.69 -19.56 -16.54
N LYS A 208 -1.12 -20.16 -15.48
CA LYS A 208 -1.78 -20.30 -14.17
C LYS A 208 -1.94 -18.94 -13.46
N MET A 209 -0.91 -18.10 -13.46
CA MET A 209 -0.96 -16.77 -12.84
C MET A 209 -1.99 -15.86 -13.53
N VAL A 210 -2.11 -15.96 -14.86
CA VAL A 210 -3.13 -15.26 -15.64
C VAL A 210 -4.54 -15.73 -15.26
N LYS A 211 -4.75 -17.04 -15.08
CA LYS A 211 -6.05 -17.57 -14.62
C LYS A 211 -6.42 -17.05 -13.23
N ILE A 212 -5.47 -17.01 -12.31
CA ILE A 212 -5.68 -16.42 -10.97
C ILE A 212 -6.03 -14.94 -11.09
N ALA A 213 -5.30 -14.18 -11.91
CA ALA A 213 -5.59 -12.77 -12.18
C ALA A 213 -7.02 -12.56 -12.73
N GLN A 214 -7.49 -13.41 -13.64
CA GLN A 214 -8.87 -13.35 -14.12
C GLN A 214 -9.90 -13.59 -13.01
N LYS A 215 -9.61 -14.49 -12.06
CA LYS A 215 -10.47 -14.70 -10.89
C LYS A 215 -10.45 -13.49 -9.95
N LEU A 216 -9.28 -12.90 -9.69
CA LEU A 216 -9.15 -11.67 -8.91
C LEU A 216 -9.93 -10.50 -9.53
N ARG A 217 -9.98 -10.41 -10.87
CA ARG A 217 -10.82 -9.44 -11.59
C ARG A 217 -12.30 -9.68 -11.33
N GLY A 218 -12.76 -10.94 -11.38
CA GLY A 218 -14.14 -11.31 -11.05
C GLY A 218 -14.53 -11.00 -9.61
N LEU A 219 -13.56 -11.09 -8.67
CA LEU A 219 -13.72 -10.72 -7.26
C LEU A 219 -13.55 -9.21 -6.98
N ASN A 220 -13.30 -8.40 -8.01
CA ASN A 220 -13.04 -6.95 -7.89
C ASN A 220 -11.84 -6.60 -6.99
N TYR A 221 -10.89 -7.51 -6.80
CA TYR A 221 -9.70 -7.26 -5.97
C TYR A 221 -8.54 -6.71 -6.82
N TYR A 222 -8.66 -5.44 -7.22
CA TYR A 222 -7.74 -4.80 -8.17
C TYR A 222 -6.31 -4.61 -7.65
N ALA A 223 -6.11 -4.53 -6.33
CA ALA A 223 -4.78 -4.38 -5.73
C ALA A 223 -3.89 -5.61 -6.00
N ALA A 224 -4.41 -6.82 -5.80
CA ALA A 224 -3.67 -8.03 -6.17
C ALA A 224 -3.66 -8.26 -7.69
N LEU A 225 -4.73 -7.92 -8.40
CA LEU A 225 -4.75 -8.02 -9.87
C LEU A 225 -3.55 -7.27 -10.46
N ARG A 226 -3.36 -6.00 -10.07
CA ARG A 226 -2.22 -5.18 -10.49
C ARG A 226 -0.88 -5.80 -10.10
N ALA A 227 -0.78 -6.38 -8.90
CA ALA A 227 0.43 -7.07 -8.44
C ALA A 227 0.78 -8.28 -9.32
N PHE A 228 -0.21 -9.09 -9.70
CA PHE A 228 -0.01 -10.24 -10.59
C PHE A 228 0.44 -9.80 -11.98
N VAL A 229 -0.18 -8.77 -12.54
CA VAL A 229 0.19 -8.21 -13.84
C VAL A 229 1.62 -7.67 -13.80
N ALA A 230 1.96 -6.89 -12.77
CA ALA A 230 3.31 -6.40 -12.57
C ALA A 230 4.31 -7.57 -12.44
N GLY A 231 4.00 -8.59 -11.65
CA GLY A 231 4.87 -9.75 -11.46
C GLY A 231 5.10 -10.55 -12.73
N ILE A 232 4.05 -10.77 -13.54
CA ILE A 232 4.18 -11.44 -14.84
C ILE A 232 5.07 -10.61 -15.77
N ASN A 233 4.83 -9.30 -15.88
CA ASN A 233 5.62 -8.43 -16.74
C ASN A 233 7.10 -8.39 -16.33
N HIS A 234 7.40 -8.36 -15.03
CA HIS A 234 8.79 -8.38 -14.53
C HIS A 234 9.49 -9.74 -14.67
N SER A 235 8.73 -10.81 -14.88
CA SER A 235 9.28 -12.16 -15.12
C SER A 235 9.55 -12.47 -16.60
N THR A 236 9.19 -11.55 -17.49
CA THR A 236 9.32 -11.67 -18.94
C THR A 236 10.08 -10.48 -19.51
N PHE A 237 10.48 -10.55 -20.77
CA PHE A 237 11.18 -9.47 -21.46
C PHE A 237 10.61 -9.25 -22.86
N PRO A 238 10.82 -8.07 -23.48
CA PRO A 238 10.40 -7.82 -24.85
C PRO A 238 11.02 -8.86 -25.81
N GLY A 239 10.19 -9.61 -26.53
CA GLY A 239 10.64 -10.69 -27.42
C GLY A 239 10.90 -12.03 -26.71
N ASP A 240 10.37 -12.24 -25.49
CA ASP A 240 10.47 -13.53 -24.81
C ASP A 240 9.72 -14.63 -25.60
N PRO A 241 10.40 -15.72 -26.01
CA PRO A 241 9.78 -16.84 -26.72
C PRO A 241 8.61 -17.47 -25.95
N ILE A 242 8.59 -17.35 -24.62
CA ILE A 242 7.50 -17.86 -23.79
C ILE A 242 6.22 -17.06 -24.03
N MET A 243 6.31 -15.74 -24.08
CA MET A 243 5.15 -14.87 -24.31
C MET A 243 4.62 -15.02 -25.74
N GLU A 244 5.50 -15.25 -26.72
CA GLU A 244 5.08 -15.56 -28.09
C GLU A 244 4.33 -16.90 -28.17
N HIS A 245 4.85 -17.94 -27.52
CA HIS A 245 4.19 -19.25 -27.47
C HIS A 245 2.82 -19.18 -26.77
N ILE A 246 2.69 -18.38 -25.72
CA ILE A 246 1.43 -18.18 -25.01
C ILE A 246 0.42 -17.42 -25.90
N LYS A 247 0.85 -16.33 -26.54
CA LYS A 247 0.01 -15.55 -27.47
C LYS A 247 -0.45 -16.39 -28.66
N ALA A 248 0.42 -17.22 -29.23
CA ALA A 248 0.08 -18.12 -30.32
C ALA A 248 -0.96 -19.18 -29.91
N LYS A 249 -0.99 -19.58 -28.64
CA LYS A 249 -1.89 -20.62 -28.11
C LYS A 249 -3.25 -20.06 -27.68
N SER A 250 -3.36 -18.80 -27.30
CA SER A 250 -4.65 -18.15 -27.06
C SER A 250 -4.63 -16.71 -27.58
N PRO A 251 -4.94 -16.51 -28.87
CA PRO A 251 -4.90 -15.20 -29.51
C PRO A 251 -6.00 -14.26 -29.01
N ASP A 252 -7.13 -14.80 -28.53
CA ASP A 252 -8.30 -14.03 -28.06
C ASP A 252 -8.15 -13.49 -26.63
N GLN A 253 -7.10 -13.90 -25.92
CA GLN A 253 -6.86 -13.50 -24.53
C GLN A 253 -5.97 -12.27 -24.55
N GLU A 254 -6.47 -11.09 -24.19
CA GLU A 254 -5.65 -9.87 -24.17
C GLU A 254 -4.72 -9.86 -22.95
N TRP A 255 -3.55 -10.48 -23.09
CA TRP A 255 -2.60 -10.74 -22.00
C TRP A 255 -1.95 -9.49 -21.40
N THR A 256 -1.89 -8.38 -22.15
CA THR A 256 -1.01 -7.23 -21.82
C THR A 256 -1.62 -5.85 -22.04
N THR A 257 -2.83 -5.73 -22.61
CA THR A 257 -3.30 -4.43 -23.15
C THR A 257 -4.61 -3.90 -22.58
N THR A 258 -5.28 -4.64 -21.70
CA THR A 258 -6.61 -4.21 -21.22
C THR A 258 -6.79 -4.46 -19.72
N PHE A 259 -6.14 -3.60 -18.94
CA PHE A 259 -6.46 -3.36 -17.53
C PHE A 259 -6.93 -1.92 -17.36
#